data_AF-A0AAX1MDW3-F1
#
_entry.id   AF-A0AAX1MDW3-F1
#
_cell.length_a   1.000
_cell.length_b   1.000
_cell.length_c   1.000
_cell.angle_alpha   90.00
_cell.angle_beta   90.00
_cell.angle_gamma   90.00
#
_symmetry.space_group_name_H-M   'P 1'
#
loop_
_entity.id
_entity.type
_entity.pdbx_description
1 polymer ?
#
loop_
_entity_poly.entity_id
_entity_poly.type
_entity_poly.pdbx_seq_one_letter_code
_entity_poly.pdbx_strand_id
1 'polypeptide(L)' 'MKFKYSTLTRTLEVFGSKMTHIYENVSAGEIEDLIVNAKFKEANYKGGVNG' A
#
# COMPACT_ATOMS: atom_id res chain seq x y z
N MET A 1 -8.96 1.35 -4.05
CA MET A 1 -7.49 1.53 -4.02
C MET A 1 -6.95 1.60 -5.43
N LYS A 2 -6.02 2.53 -5.67
CA LYS A 2 -5.20 2.57 -6.88
C LYS A 2 -3.76 2.25 -6.47
N PHE A 3 -2.94 1.74 -7.39
CA PHE A 3 -1.52 1.58 -7.12
C PHE A 3 -0.69 2.00 -8.33
N LYS A 4 0.57 2.34 -8.07
CA LYS A 4 1.58 2.65 -9.07
C LYS A 4 2.83 1.85 -8.73
N TYR A 5 3.37 1.14 -9.71
CA TYR A 5 4.64 0.44 -9.57
C TYR A 5 5.66 1.04 -10.53
N SER A 6 6.83 1.36 -10.00
CA SER A 6 8.00 1.79 -10.77
C SER A 6 8.98 0.62 -10.83
N THR A 7 9.16 0.04 -12.00
CA THR A 7 10.18 -1.01 -12.23
C THR A 7 11.60 -0.48 -12.09
N LEU A 8 11.82 0.79 -12.46
CA LEU A 8 13.13 1.46 -12.38
C LEU A 8 13.64 1.56 -10.94
N THR A 9 12.76 1.99 -10.02
CA THR A 9 13.10 2.19 -8.61
C THR A 9 12.65 1.03 -7.72
N ARG A 10 11.95 0.04 -8.30
CA ARG A 10 11.30 -1.07 -7.59
C ARG A 10 10.41 -0.57 -6.45
N THR A 11 9.69 0.52 -6.69
CA THR A 11 8.83 1.16 -5.69
C THR A 11 7.37 0.90 -6.03
N LEU A 12 6.59 0.41 -5.06
CA LEU A 12 5.15 0.26 -5.13
C LEU A 12 4.47 1.28 -4.22
N GLU A 13 3.68 2.16 -4.82
CA GLU A 13 2.83 3.13 -4.12
C GLU A 13 1.38 2.65 -4.20
N VAL A 14 0.75 2.38 -3.06
CA VAL A 14 -0.67 1.99 -2.96
C VAL A 14 -1.44 3.14 -2.32
N PHE A 15 -2.29 3.78 -3.14
CA PHE A 15 -3.13 4.90 -2.75
C PHE A 15 -4.47 4.38 -2.20
N GLY A 16 -4.58 4.48 -0.88
CA GLY A 16 -5.79 4.24 -0.13
C GLY A 16 -6.65 5.48 0.03
N SER A 17 -7.85 5.32 0.60
CA SER A 17 -8.74 6.43 0.93
C SER A 17 -8.34 7.15 2.22
N LYS A 18 -7.65 6.45 3.12
CA LYS A 18 -7.23 6.96 4.44
C LYS A 18 -5.72 7.02 4.59
N MET A 19 -4.99 6.12 3.91
CA MET A 19 -3.53 6.03 4.00
C MET A 19 -2.92 5.69 2.64
N THR A 20 -1.77 6.28 2.33
CA THR A 20 -0.91 5.86 1.22
C THR A 20 0.18 4.95 1.77
N HIS A 21 0.36 3.79 1.17
CA HIS A 21 1.41 2.84 1.51
C HIS A 21 2.51 2.89 0.46
N ILE A 22 3.76 3.10 0.88
CA ILE A 22 4.93 3.11 0.01
C ILE A 22 5.81 1.93 0.40
N TYR A 23 6.12 1.09 -0.58
CA TYR A 23 6.98 -0.08 -0.43
C TYR A 23 8.15 0.05 -1.39
N GLU A 24 9.36 -0.12 -0.88
CA GLU A 24 10.61 -0.03 -1.65
C GLU A 24 11.20 -1.43 -1.88
N ASN A 25 12.04 -1.58 -2.92
CA ASN A 25 12.67 -2.84 -3.31
C ASN A 25 11.70 -4.00 -3.61
N VAL A 26 10.49 -3.67 -4.06
CA VAL A 26 9.43 -4.64 -4.36
C VAL A 26 9.68 -5.36 -5.68
N SER A 27 9.56 -6.68 -5.66
CA SER A 27 9.58 -7.52 -6.86
C SER A 27 8.19 -7.63 -7.47
N ALA A 28 8.08 -7.84 -8.78
CA ALA A 28 6.79 -7.92 -9.46
C ALA A 28 5.85 -9.00 -8.88
N GLY A 29 6.42 -10.13 -8.42
CA GLY A 29 5.65 -11.20 -7.79
C GLY A 29 5.10 -10.88 -6.40
N GLU A 30 5.58 -9.82 -5.74
CA GLU A 30 5.13 -9.41 -4.39
C GLU A 30 4.04 -8.34 -4.45
N ILE A 31 3.78 -7.76 -5.62
CA ILE A 31 2.88 -6.61 -5.77
C ILE A 31 1.47 -6.96 -5.30
N GLU A 32 0.94 -8.12 -5.69
CA GLU A 32 -0.42 -8.53 -5.34
C GLU A 32 -0.59 -8.72 -3.83
N ASP A 33 0.33 -9.44 -3.18
CA ASP A 33 0.35 -9.63 -1.73
C ASP A 33 0.43 -8.29 -0.97
N LEU A 34 1.28 -7.37 -1.43
CA LEU A 34 1.42 -6.05 -0.81
C LEU A 34 0.16 -5.18 -0.97
N ILE A 35 -0.50 -5.25 -2.13
CA ILE A 35 -1.79 -4.57 -2.34
C ILE A 35 -2.87 -5.16 -1.42
N VAL A 36 -2.93 -6.48 -1.28
CA VAL A 36 -3.88 -7.16 -0.38
C VAL A 36 -3.62 -6.76 1.07
N ASN A 37 -2.36 -6.74 1.50
CA ASN A 37 -1.97 -6.29 2.83
C ASN A 37 -2.36 -4.82 3.07
N ALA A 38 -2.13 -3.93 2.10
CA ALA A 38 -2.53 -2.53 2.18
C ALA A 38 -4.07 -2.40 2.34
N LYS A 39 -4.86 -3.19 1.60
CA LYS A 39 -6.33 -3.23 1.76
C LYS A 39 -6.74 -3.64 3.18
N PHE A 40 -6.10 -4.67 3.73
CA PHE A 40 -6.37 -5.13 5.10
C PHE A 40 -6.02 -4.06 6.14
N LYS A 41 -4.88 -3.37 5.98
CA LYS A 41 -4.48 -2.27 6.87
C LYS A 41 -5.47 -1.12 6.81
N GLU A 42 -5.96 -0.74 5.63
CA GLU A 42 -7.00 0.29 5.48
C GLU A 42 -8.36 -0.11 6.08
N ALA A 43 -8.75 -1.38 5.92
CA ALA A 43 -9.98 -1.90 6.51
C ALA A 43 -9.90 -1.91 8.04
N ASN A 44 -8.74 -2.28 8.59
CA ASN A 44 -8.45 -2.26 10.02
C ASN A 44 -7.99 -0.90 10.53
N TYR A 45 -7.94 0.12 9.67
CA TYR A 45 -7.61 1.48 10.07
C TYR A 45 -8.75 2.03 10.92
N LYS A 46 -8.62 1.83 12.23
CA LYS A 46 -9.35 2.51 13.28
C LYS A 46 -8.73 3.91 13.37
N GLY A 47 -9.20 4.82 12.51
CA GLY A 47 -8.72 6.20 12.49
C GLY A 47 -8.58 6.70 13.91
N GLY A 48 -7.39 7.24 14.23
CA GLY A 48 -7.04 7.61 15.59
C GLY A 48 -8.23 8.29 16.25
N VAL A 49 -8.66 7.73 17.37
CA VAL A 49 -9.51 8.47 18.30
C VAL A 49 -8.73 9.74 18.59
N ASN A 50 -9.25 10.88 18.14
CA ASN A 50 -8.81 12.17 18.65
C ASN A 50 -9.13 12.11 20.15
N GLY A 51 -8.13 11.79 20.96
CA GLY A 51 -8.12 12.05 22.40
C GLY A 51 -7.71 13.49 22.65
#